data_AF-A0A9K3L0K4-F1
#
_entry.id   AF-A0A9K3L0K4-F1
#
_cell.length_a   1.000
_cell.length_b   1.000
_cell.length_c   1.000
_cell.angle_alpha   90.00
_cell.angle_beta   90.00
_cell.angle_gamma   90.00
#
_symmetry.space_group_name_H-M   'P 1'
#
loop_
_entity.id
_entity.type
_entity.pdbx_description
1 polymer ?
#
loop_
_entity_poly.entity_id
_entity_poly.type
_entity_poly.pdbx_seq_one_letter_code
_entity_poly.pdbx_strand_id
1 'polypeptide(L)'
;MQADIDELIHVKLEGETAVLLVRIDPTYQQFLRYENGKPVIYAELTKALYGTVQAAMLFWKNLTNFLVNELGFVINPYDFCVANKNIDGKQCTIAWHVDDLKISHASSKVVDSIVNSLSNRYGKETPLSVQTQ
;
A
#
# COMPACT_ATOMS: atom_id res chain seq x y z
N MET A 1 -2.50 -0.32 -3.70
CA MET A 1 -2.35 0.43 -2.43
C MET A 1 -0.86 0.71 -2.23
N GLN A 2 -0.40 1.95 -2.38
CA GLN A 2 1.02 2.33 -2.23
C GLN A 2 1.14 3.49 -1.24
N ALA A 3 2.12 3.42 -0.35
CA ALA A 3 2.43 4.51 0.60
C ALA A 3 3.74 5.20 0.18
N ASP A 4 3.81 6.51 0.40
CA ASP A 4 5.05 7.28 0.26
C ASP A 4 6.01 6.92 1.39
N ILE A 5 7.31 6.87 1.10
CA ILE A 5 8.31 6.69 2.14
C ILE A 5 8.42 7.97 2.98
N ASP A 6 8.59 7.84 4.29
CA ASP A 6 8.76 8.97 5.24
C ASP A 6 10.22 9.25 5.59
N GLU A 7 11.16 8.52 4.99
CA GLU A 7 12.58 8.54 5.31
C GLU A 7 13.42 8.40 4.03
N LEU A 8 14.67 8.90 4.06
CA LEU A 8 15.60 8.73 2.94
C LEU A 8 16.13 7.30 2.91
N ILE A 9 15.63 6.49 1.96
CA ILE A 9 16.08 5.12 1.77
C ILE A 9 16.70 4.97 0.40
N HIS A 10 17.94 4.48 0.39
CA HIS A 10 18.61 4.06 -0.83
C HIS A 10 18.51 2.55 -1.00
N VAL A 11 18.14 2.10 -2.20
CA VAL A 11 18.22 0.71 -2.61
C VAL A 11 19.41 0.51 -3.53
N LYS A 12 20.11 -0.62 -3.36
CA LYS A 12 21.19 -1.05 -4.23
C LYS A 12 20.66 -2.14 -5.17
N LEU A 13 20.61 -1.85 -6.46
CA LEU A 13 20.36 -2.83 -7.50
C LEU A 13 21.71 -3.39 -7.95
N GLU A 14 21.91 -4.69 -7.86
CA GLU A 14 23.18 -5.36 -8.21
C GLU A 14 22.97 -6.41 -9.30
N GLY A 15 23.98 -6.60 -10.15
CA GLY A 15 24.01 -7.66 -11.14
C GLY A 15 22.98 -7.46 -12.23
N GLU A 16 22.24 -8.52 -12.55
CA GLU A 16 21.27 -8.52 -13.64
C GLU A 16 20.17 -7.47 -13.46
N THR A 17 19.74 -7.18 -12.23
CA THR A 17 18.70 -6.17 -11.96
C THR A 17 19.14 -4.77 -12.41
N ALA A 18 20.41 -4.40 -12.16
CA ALA A 18 20.94 -3.12 -12.61
C ALA A 18 21.03 -3.05 -14.14
N VAL A 19 21.42 -4.16 -14.78
CA VAL A 19 21.49 -4.25 -16.25
C VAL A 19 20.11 -4.19 -16.88
N LEU A 20 19.12 -4.88 -16.30
CA LEU A 20 17.74 -4.87 -16.77
C LEU A 20 17.13 -3.47 -16.65
N LEU A 21 17.41 -2.73 -15.58
CA LEU A 21 16.95 -1.35 -15.46
C LEU A 21 17.48 -0.47 -16.60
N VAL A 22 18.77 -0.57 -16.94
CA VAL A 22 19.37 0.17 -18.07
C VAL A 22 18.79 -0.27 -19.42
N ARG A 23 18.41 -1.55 -19.56
CA ARG A 23 17.75 -2.04 -20.78
C ARG A 23 16.33 -1.49 -20.95
N ILE A 24 15.60 -1.36 -19.84
CA ILE A 24 14.24 -0.79 -19.83
C ILE A 24 14.31 0.71 -20.09
N ASP A 25 15.24 1.40 -19.43
CA ASP A 25 15.46 2.83 -19.58
C ASP A 25 16.96 3.15 -19.71
N PRO A 26 17.46 3.40 -20.94
CA PRO A 26 18.87 3.69 -21.19
C PRO A 26 19.40 4.95 -20.49
N THR A 27 18.54 5.86 -20.01
CA THR A 27 18.99 7.06 -19.30
C THR A 27 19.72 6.72 -18.00
N TYR A 28 19.49 5.53 -17.44
CA TYR A 28 20.16 5.03 -16.25
C TYR A 28 21.61 4.58 -16.49
N GLN A 29 22.05 4.44 -17.75
CA GLN A 29 23.41 4.02 -18.08
C GLN A 29 24.48 4.92 -17.44
N GLN A 30 24.20 6.22 -17.32
CA GLN A 30 25.11 7.19 -16.68
C GLN A 30 25.34 6.91 -15.17
N PHE A 31 24.39 6.24 -14.52
CA PHE A 31 24.44 5.90 -13.10
C PHE A 31 25.02 4.50 -12.84
N LEU A 32 25.26 3.71 -13.88
CA LEU A 32 25.84 2.37 -13.75
C LEU A 32 27.28 2.46 -13.21
N ARG A 33 27.57 1.68 -12.17
CA ARG A 33 28.89 1.54 -11.57
C ARG A 33 29.28 0.07 -11.50
N TYR A 34 30.55 -0.22 -11.29
CA TYR A 34 31.04 -1.58 -11.05
C TYR A 34 31.67 -1.69 -9.67
N GLU A 35 31.15 -2.60 -8.85
CA GLU A 35 31.70 -2.93 -7.54
C GLU A 35 32.05 -4.42 -7.54
N ASN A 36 33.31 -4.77 -7.24
CA ASN A 36 33.79 -6.16 -7.24
C ASN A 36 33.46 -6.93 -8.55
N GLY A 37 33.56 -6.24 -9.69
CA GLY A 37 33.26 -6.81 -11.01
C GLY A 37 31.76 -6.94 -11.33
N LYS A 38 30.86 -6.52 -10.44
CA LYS A 38 29.41 -6.57 -10.66
C LYS A 38 28.83 -5.18 -10.98
N PRO A 39 27.90 -5.07 -11.94
CA PRO A 39 27.18 -3.83 -12.21
C PRO A 39 26.26 -3.47 -11.04
N VAL A 40 26.23 -2.19 -10.67
CA VAL A 40 25.47 -1.65 -9.55
C VAL A 40 24.82 -0.32 -9.93
N ILE A 41 23.59 -0.11 -9.49
CA ILE A 41 22.90 1.19 -9.48
C ILE A 41 22.34 1.42 -8.08
N TYR A 42 22.55 2.62 -7.55
CA TYR A 42 21.87 3.09 -6.34
C TYR A 42 20.68 3.95 -6.75
N ALA A 43 19.53 3.72 -6.13
CA ALA A 43 18.33 4.51 -6.34
C ALA A 43 17.73 4.94 -5.00
N GLU A 44 17.13 6.12 -4.99
CA GLU A 44 16.30 6.57 -3.87
C GLU A 44 14.89 6.01 -4.04
N LEU A 45 14.34 5.43 -2.97
CA LEU A 45 12.96 4.99 -2.96
C LEU A 45 12.03 6.17 -2.70
N THR A 46 11.03 6.36 -3.55
CA THR A 46 9.96 7.35 -3.33
C THR A 46 8.71 6.73 -2.70
N LYS A 47 8.54 5.41 -2.89
CA LYS A 47 7.44 4.61 -2.33
C LYS A 47 8.01 3.59 -1.35
N ALA A 48 7.21 3.25 -0.35
CA ALA A 48 7.56 2.23 0.62
C ALA A 48 7.70 0.86 -0.08
N LEU A 49 8.83 0.18 0.17
CA LEU A 49 9.13 -1.11 -0.46
C LEU A 49 8.31 -2.22 0.17
N TYR A 50 7.50 -2.91 -0.64
CA TYR A 50 6.70 -4.05 -0.19
C TYR A 50 7.55 -5.13 0.50
N GLY A 51 6.96 -5.81 1.47
CA GLY A 51 7.66 -6.84 2.27
C GLY A 51 8.49 -6.29 3.43
N THR A 52 8.54 -4.96 3.61
CA THR A 52 9.19 -4.33 4.76
C THR A 52 8.19 -3.97 5.86
N VAL A 53 8.62 -4.05 7.12
CA VAL A 53 7.79 -3.63 8.27
C VAL A 53 7.41 -2.15 8.17
N GLN A 54 8.30 -1.31 7.63
CA GLN A 54 8.03 0.10 7.41
C GLN A 54 6.93 0.31 6.39
N ALA A 55 6.92 -0.42 5.28
CA ALA A 55 5.83 -0.33 4.30
C ALA A 55 4.48 -0.73 4.90
N ALA A 56 4.44 -1.80 5.72
CA ALA A 56 3.23 -2.19 6.43
C ALA A 56 2.76 -1.10 7.41
N MET A 57 3.67 -0.48 8.16
CA MET A 57 3.35 0.61 9.10
C MET A 57 2.85 1.87 8.37
N LEU A 58 3.51 2.28 7.29
CA LEU A 58 3.13 3.43 6.47
C LEU A 58 1.76 3.23 5.82
N PHE A 59 1.52 2.02 5.31
CA PHE A 59 0.21 1.64 4.81
C PHE A 59 -0.86 1.72 5.90
N TRP A 60 -0.59 1.16 7.08
CA TRP A 60 -1.50 1.24 8.23
C TRP A 60 -1.83 2.70 8.59
N LYS A 61 -0.83 3.59 8.68
CA LYS A 61 -1.04 5.03 8.95
C LYS A 61 -1.91 5.68 7.87
N ASN A 62 -1.64 5.38 6.60
CA ASN A 62 -2.39 5.96 5.47
C ASN A 62 -3.85 5.49 5.46
N LEU A 63 -4.06 4.17 5.59
CA LEU A 63 -5.40 3.57 5.59
C LEU A 63 -6.21 4.04 6.79
N THR A 64 -5.65 4.00 8.00
CA THR A 64 -6.37 4.45 9.21
C THR A 64 -6.74 5.93 9.14
N ASN A 65 -5.84 6.79 8.64
CA ASN A 65 -6.15 8.19 8.42
C ASN A 65 -7.33 8.37 7.45
N PHE A 66 -7.34 7.64 6.33
CA PHE A 66 -8.46 7.66 5.38
C PHE A 66 -9.78 7.15 6.01
N LEU A 67 -9.74 6.00 6.69
CA LEU A 67 -10.92 5.40 7.31
C LEU A 67 -11.52 6.30 8.40
N VAL A 68 -10.69 6.88 9.26
CA VAL A 68 -11.14 7.70 10.39
C VAL A 68 -11.55 9.09 9.94
N ASN A 69 -10.66 9.80 9.25
CA ASN A 69 -10.84 11.23 9.00
C ASN A 69 -11.70 11.52 7.76
N GLU A 70 -11.73 10.63 6.77
CA GLU A 70 -12.54 10.83 5.56
C GLU A 70 -13.81 9.97 5.56
N LEU A 71 -13.75 8.73 6.04
CA LEU A 71 -14.91 7.82 6.07
C LEU A 71 -15.63 7.74 7.42
N GLY A 72 -15.09 8.35 8.49
CA GLY A 72 -15.75 8.43 9.80
C GLY A 72 -15.86 7.09 10.54
N PHE A 73 -14.92 6.18 10.33
CA PHE A 73 -14.77 4.97 11.14
C PHE A 73 -14.05 5.28 12.46
N VAL A 74 -14.17 4.39 13.43
CA VAL A 74 -13.45 4.43 14.70
C VAL A 74 -12.60 3.17 14.83
N ILE A 75 -11.31 3.35 15.12
CA ILE A 75 -10.39 2.23 15.37
C ILE A 75 -10.82 1.48 16.64
N ASN A 76 -10.82 0.15 16.57
CA ASN A 76 -11.14 -0.69 17.69
C ASN A 76 -10.04 -0.57 18.77
N PRO A 77 -10.39 -0.35 20.05
CA PRO A 77 -9.40 -0.17 21.12
C PRO A 77 -8.60 -1.44 21.45
N TYR A 78 -9.06 -2.63 21.05
CA TYR A 78 -8.40 -3.91 21.30
C TYR A 78 -7.53 -4.37 20.14
N ASP A 79 -7.87 -3.98 18.91
CA ASP A 79 -7.15 -4.36 17.69
C ASP A 79 -7.03 -3.16 16.75
N PHE A 80 -5.82 -2.63 16.63
CA PHE A 80 -5.53 -1.47 15.79
C PHE A 80 -5.68 -1.74 14.29
N CYS A 81 -5.82 -3.00 13.87
CA CYS A 81 -6.10 -3.40 12.50
C CYS A 81 -7.59 -3.66 12.25
N VAL A 82 -8.46 -3.17 13.16
CA VAL A 82 -9.91 -3.25 13.02
C VAL A 82 -10.53 -1.86 13.20
N ALA A 83 -11.43 -1.49 12.30
CA ALA A 83 -12.19 -0.24 12.35
C ALA A 83 -13.69 -0.55 12.28
N ASN A 84 -14.49 0.16 13.07
CA ASN A 84 -15.95 -0.02 13.16
C ASN A 84 -16.68 1.29 12.92
N LYS A 85 -17.85 1.20 12.27
CA LYS A 85 -18.77 2.33 12.08
C LYS A 85 -20.21 1.83 12.11
N ASN A 86 -21.11 2.58 12.75
CA ASN A 86 -22.54 2.33 12.63
C ASN A 86 -23.08 2.98 11.34
N ILE A 87 -23.68 2.18 10.46
CA ILE A 87 -24.30 2.60 9.20
C ILE A 87 -25.70 2.00 9.17
N ASP A 88 -26.74 2.83 8.98
CA ASP A 88 -28.14 2.39 8.96
C ASP A 88 -28.56 1.53 10.18
N GLY A 89 -28.01 1.84 11.35
CA GLY A 89 -28.30 1.13 12.60
C GLY A 89 -27.62 -0.25 12.72
N LYS A 90 -26.72 -0.60 11.80
CA LYS A 90 -25.95 -1.85 11.80
C LYS A 90 -24.45 -1.56 11.79
N GLN A 91 -23.68 -2.44 12.40
CA GLN A 91 -22.23 -2.30 12.43
C GLN A 91 -21.62 -2.68 11.08
N CYS A 92 -20.81 -1.78 10.54
CA CYS A 92 -19.85 -2.04 9.48
C CYS A 92 -18.46 -2.18 10.09
N THR A 93 -17.77 -3.26 9.75
CA THR A 93 -16.43 -3.57 10.26
C THR A 93 -15.48 -3.75 9.10
N ILE A 94 -14.32 -3.11 9.19
CA ILE A 94 -13.18 -3.30 8.28
C ILE A 94 -12.04 -3.84 9.12
N ALA A 95 -11.54 -5.03 8.79
CA ALA A 95 -10.35 -5.61 9.37
C ALA A 95 -9.28 -5.75 8.27
N TRP A 96 -8.01 -5.64 8.61
CA TRP A 96 -6.95 -5.81 7.62
C TRP A 96 -5.71 -6.49 8.18
N HIS A 97 -4.94 -7.11 7.29
CA HIS A 97 -3.64 -7.68 7.58
C HIS A 97 -2.68 -7.32 6.45
N VAL A 98 -1.67 -6.50 6.77
CA VAL A 98 -0.79 -5.90 5.75
C VAL A 98 -1.64 -5.21 4.69
N ASP A 99 -1.70 -5.73 3.46
CA ASP A 99 -2.41 -5.18 2.32
C ASP A 99 -3.79 -5.82 2.05
N ASP A 100 -4.16 -6.86 2.77
CA ASP A 100 -5.46 -7.54 2.64
C ASP A 100 -6.52 -6.93 3.55
N LEU A 101 -7.69 -6.60 2.99
CA LEU A 101 -8.83 -6.05 3.72
C LEU A 101 -10.01 -7.02 3.70
N LYS A 102 -10.68 -7.15 4.85
CA LYS A 102 -11.98 -7.81 5.01
C LYS A 102 -13.00 -6.80 5.48
N ILE A 103 -14.06 -6.61 4.69
CA ILE A 103 -15.14 -5.66 4.96
C ILE A 103 -16.43 -6.45 5.20
N SER A 104 -17.15 -6.15 6.27
CA SER A 104 -18.41 -6.81 6.60
C SER A 104 -19.48 -5.82 7.04
N HIS A 105 -20.68 -5.97 6.48
CA HIS A 105 -21.90 -5.27 6.89
C HIS A 105 -23.12 -6.13 6.53
N ALA A 106 -24.26 -5.89 7.19
CA ALA A 106 -25.50 -6.63 6.94
C ALA A 106 -26.12 -6.40 5.54
N SER A 107 -25.73 -5.32 4.85
CA SER A 107 -26.18 -4.95 3.51
C SER A 107 -25.00 -4.90 2.56
N SER A 108 -25.05 -5.66 1.47
CA SER A 108 -24.00 -5.70 0.44
C SER A 108 -23.77 -4.34 -0.22
N LYS A 109 -24.83 -3.54 -0.41
CA LYS A 109 -24.71 -2.19 -0.98
C LYS A 109 -23.80 -1.27 -0.17
N VAL A 110 -23.77 -1.44 1.14
CA VAL A 110 -22.87 -0.68 2.02
C VAL A 110 -21.43 -1.15 1.80
N VAL A 111 -21.21 -2.47 1.70
CA VAL A 111 -19.88 -3.03 1.37
C VAL A 111 -19.39 -2.51 0.03
N ASP A 112 -20.24 -2.54 -1.01
CA ASP A 112 -19.92 -2.02 -2.34
C ASP A 112 -19.54 -0.54 -2.30
N SER A 113 -20.26 0.27 -1.51
CA SER A 113 -19.96 1.69 -1.31
C SER A 113 -18.56 1.90 -0.72
N ILE A 114 -18.20 1.13 0.32
CA ILE A 114 -16.85 1.19 0.92
C ILE A 114 -15.78 0.74 -0.08
N VAL A 115 -16.01 -0.37 -0.81
CA VAL A 115 -15.09 -0.86 -1.85
C VAL A 115 -14.89 0.20 -2.95
N ASN A 116 -15.94 0.92 -3.34
CA ASN A 116 -15.84 2.02 -4.30
C ASN A 116 -15.01 3.18 -3.74
N SER A 117 -15.21 3.58 -2.47
CA SER A 117 -14.38 4.59 -1.81
C SER A 117 -12.90 4.19 -1.79
N LEU A 118 -12.60 2.94 -1.45
CA LEU A 118 -11.23 2.40 -1.47
C LEU A 118 -10.65 2.35 -2.89
N SER A 119 -11.45 1.94 -3.88
CA SER A 119 -11.02 1.89 -5.29
C SER A 119 -10.72 3.28 -5.84
N ASN A 120 -11.52 4.28 -5.50
CA ASN A 120 -11.27 5.67 -5.90
C ASN A 120 -9.97 6.21 -5.28
N ARG A 121 -9.66 5.80 -4.04
CA ARG A 121 -8.45 6.25 -3.32
C ARG A 121 -7.20 5.52 -3.81
N TYR A 122 -7.26 4.20 -3.94
CA TYR A 122 -6.08 3.33 -4.07
C TYR A 122 -6.01 2.54 -5.38
N GLY A 123 -7.07 2.53 -6.18
CA GLY A 123 -7.19 1.76 -7.42
C GLY A 123 -6.73 2.49 -8.68
N LYS A 124 -6.00 3.61 -8.56
CA LYS A 124 -5.60 4.48 -9.69
C LYS A 124 -4.57 3.83 -10.61
N GLU A 125 -3.55 3.20 -10.04
CA GLU A 125 -2.47 2.54 -10.80
C GLU A 125 -2.84 1.11 -11.18
N THR A 126 -3.56 0.41 -10.31
CA THR A 126 -4.00 -0.96 -10.52
C THR A 126 -5.34 -1.16 -9.79
N PRO A 127 -6.34 -1.77 -10.44
CA PRO A 127 -7.61 -2.07 -9.80
C PRO A 127 -7.44 -2.92 -8.53
N LEU A 128 -8.29 -2.69 -7.53
CA LEU A 128 -8.34 -3.54 -6.35
C LEU A 128 -8.88 -4.93 -6.72
N SER A 129 -8.27 -5.97 -6.17
CA SER A 129 -8.79 -7.33 -6.27
C SER A 129 -9.89 -7.51 -5.23
N VAL A 130 -11.12 -7.79 -5.67
CA VAL A 130 -12.28 -7.92 -4.79
C VAL A 130 -12.81 -9.34 -4.87
N GLN A 131 -12.96 -10.00 -3.73
CA GLN A 131 -13.57 -11.32 -3.61
C GLN A 131 -14.81 -11.21 -2.72
N THR A 132 -15.97 -11.58 -3.26
CA THR A 132 -17.24 -11.61 -2.52
C THR A 132 -17.55 -13.05 -2.09
N GLN A 133 -17.98 -13.21 -0.84
CA GLN A 133 -18.46 -14.47 -0.27
C GLN A 133 -19.98 -14.43 -0.11
#